data_AF-A0ABD6E0S0-F1
#
_entry.id   AF-A0ABD6E0S0-F1
#
_cell.length_a   1.000
_cell.length_b   1.000
_cell.length_c   1.000
_cell.angle_alpha   90.00
_cell.angle_beta   90.00
_cell.angle_gamma   90.00
#
_symmetry.space_group_name_H-M   'P 1'
#
loop_
_entity.id
_entity.type
_entity.pdbx_description
1 polymer ?
#
loop_
_entity_poly.entity_id
_entity_poly.type
_entity_poly.pdbx_seq_one_letter_code
_entity_poly.pdbx_strand_id
1 'polypeptide(L)' 'MKKMIENCICYVCESKFHEEDIKHIKIKGNIKDICRQCVDSINGLI' A
#
# COMPACT_ATOMS: atom_id res chain seq x y z
N MET A 1 22.89 -12.29 7.56
CA MET A 1 22.25 -10.97 7.75
C MET A 1 20.75 -11.19 7.76
N LYS A 2 20.06 -10.99 8.90
CA LYS A 2 18.60 -11.18 8.98
C LYS A 2 17.95 -10.02 8.22
N LYS A 3 17.19 -10.30 7.15
CA LYS A 3 16.34 -9.31 6.48
C LYS A 3 15.39 -8.73 7.54
N MET A 4 15.44 -7.42 7.77
CA MET A 4 14.36 -6.75 8.51
C MET A 4 13.14 -6.78 7.60
N ILE A 5 12.05 -7.35 8.09
CA ILE A 5 10.76 -7.33 7.38
C ILE A 5 10.18 -5.94 7.63
N GLU A 6 10.31 -5.04 6.66
CA GLU A 6 9.66 -3.74 6.70
C GLU A 6 8.18 -3.95 6.41
N ASN A 7 7.36 -3.81 7.46
CA ASN A 7 5.92 -3.85 7.35
C ASN A 7 5.42 -2.42 7.09
N CYS A 8 4.77 -2.19 5.95
CA CYS A 8 4.12 -0.95 5.59
C CYS A 8 2.63 -0.99 5.99
N ILE A 9 2.03 0.18 6.24
CA ILE A 9 0.62 0.29 6.62
C ILE A 9 -0.16 0.80 5.42
N CYS A 10 -1.19 0.06 5.00
CA CYS A 10 -2.10 0.51 3.96
C CYS A 10 -2.92 1.71 4.45
N TYR A 11 -2.92 2.81 3.70
CA TYR A 11 -3.70 4.02 3.97
C TYR A 11 -5.22 3.79 3.94
N VAL A 12 -5.69 2.78 3.19
CA VAL A 12 -7.13 2.54 2.98
C VAL A 12 -7.73 1.62 4.05
N CYS A 13 -7.09 0.49 4.32
CA CYS A 13 -7.60 -0.53 5.26
C CYS A 13 -6.83 -0.60 6.58
N GLU A 14 -5.83 0.28 6.77
CA GLU A 14 -5.01 0.43 8.00
C GLU A 14 -4.31 -0.86 8.47
N SER A 15 -4.30 -1.88 7.62
CA SER A 15 -3.67 -3.17 7.88
C SER A 15 -2.19 -3.15 7.49
N LYS A 16 -1.40 -3.98 8.16
CA LYS A 16 0.04 -4.13 7.91
C LYS A 16 0.27 -5.13 6.80
N PHE A 17 1.12 -4.77 5.85
CA PHE A 17 1.51 -5.60 4.73
C PHE A 17 3.02 -5.58 4.56
N HIS A 18 3.54 -6.60 3.90
CA HIS A 18 4.90 -6.56 3.41
C HIS A 18 5.02 -5.49 2.32
N GLU A 19 6.18 -4.86 2.23
CA GLU A 19 6.45 -3.83 1.21
C GLU A 19 6.16 -4.33 -0.22
N GLU A 20 6.39 -5.62 -0.50
CA GLU A 20 6.09 -6.24 -1.81
C GLU A 20 4.61 -6.22 -2.20
N ASP A 21 3.72 -6.17 -1.20
CA ASP A 21 2.27 -6.11 -1.37
C ASP A 21 1.73 -4.67 -1.36
N ILE A 22 2.61 -3.67 -1.24
CA ILE A 22 2.27 -2.25 -1.14
C ILE A 22 2.61 -1.52 -2.43
N LYS A 23 1.70 -0.63 -2.82
CA LYS A 23 1.86 0.29 -3.94
C LYS A 23 1.89 1.71 -3.41
N HIS A 24 2.83 2.48 -3.90
CA HIS A 24 2.97 3.90 -3.59
C HIS A 24 2.18 4.71 -4.62
N ILE A 25 1.05 5.30 -4.21
CA ILE A 25 0.17 6.08 -5.09
C ILE A 25 0.20 7.55 -4.66
N LYS A 26 0.27 8.46 -5.65
CA LYS A 26 0.25 9.90 -5.40
C LYS A 26 -1.19 10.42 -5.40
N ILE A 27 -1.69 10.83 -4.22
CA ILE A 27 -3.02 11.41 -4.03
C ILE A 27 -2.87 12.86 -3.57
N LYS A 28 -3.42 13.82 -4.33
CA LYS A 28 -3.35 15.26 -4.03
C LYS A 28 -1.93 15.74 -3.69
N GLY A 29 -0.94 15.27 -4.44
CA GLY A 29 0.47 15.64 -4.22
C GLY A 29 1.22 14.82 -3.17
N ASN A 30 0.53 14.02 -2.36
CA ASN A 30 1.14 13.22 -1.29
C ASN A 30 1.28 11.75 -1.71
N ILE A 31 2.41 11.12 -1.40
CA ILE A 31 2.60 9.68 -1.59
C ILE A 31 1.87 8.95 -0.46
N LYS A 32 1.07 7.94 -0.83
CA LYS A 32 0.31 7.08 0.09
C LYS A 32 0.61 5.61 -0.23
N ASP A 33 0.80 4.84 0.83
CA ASP A 33 1.04 3.40 0.75
C ASP A 33 -0.32 2.71 0.72
N ILE A 34 -0.61 1.93 -0.32
CA ILE A 34 -1.90 1.26 -0.48
C ILE A 34 -1.62 -0.20 -0.83
N CYS A 35 -2.22 -1.14 -0.10
CA CYS A 35 -2.04 -2.55 -0.39
C CYS A 35 -2.68 -2.91 -1.74
N ARG A 36 -2.14 -3.93 -2.40
CA ARG A 36 -2.59 -4.38 -3.73
C ARG A 36 -4.10 -4.56 -3.84
N GLN A 37 -4.74 -5.18 -2.84
CA GLN A 37 -6.19 -5.40 -2.84
C GLN A 37 -6.97 -4.07 -2.87
N CYS A 38 -6.55 -3.08 -2.08
CA CYS A 38 -7.20 -1.77 -2.08
C CYS A 38 -6.94 -1.01 -3.39
N VAL A 39 -5.77 -1.18 -4.01
CA VAL A 39 -5.49 -0.61 -5.34
C VAL A 39 -6.42 -1.19 -6.40
N ASP A 40 -6.60 -2.50 -6.41
CA ASP A 40 -7.47 -3.17 -7.37
C ASP A 40 -8.93 -2.70 -7.23
N SER A 41 -9.41 -2.51 -5.99
CA SER A 41 -10.73 -1.91 -5.73
C SER A 41 -10.86 -0.46 -6.20
N ILE A 42 -9.80 0.35 -6.06
CA ILE A 42 -9.81 1.74 -6.55
C ILE A 42 -9.82 1.77 -8.09
N ASN A 43 -9.02 0.93 -8.75
CA ASN A 43 -8.95 0.89 -10.21
C ASN A 43 -10.20 0.28 -10.86
N GLY A 44 -10.87 -0.65 -10.19
CA GLY A 44 -12.13 -1.23 -10.68
C GLY A 44 -13.33 -0.30 -10.63
N LEU A 45 -13.20 0.89 -10.01
CA LEU A 45 -14.24 1.91 -9.90
C LEU A 45 -14.07 3.06 -10.91
N ILE A 46 -13.00 3.06 -11.70
CA ILE A 46 -12.67 4.09 -12.72
C ILE A 46 -12.88 3.47 -14.10
#